data_AF-A0A7C4VZI5-F1
#
_entry.id   AF-A0A7C4VZI5-F1
#
_cell.length_a   1.000
_cell.length_b   1.000
_cell.length_c   1.000
_cell.angle_alpha   90.00
_cell.angle_beta   90.00
_cell.angle_gamma   90.00
#
_symmetry.space_group_name_H-M   'P 1'
#
loop_
_entity.id
_entity.type
_entity.pdbx_description
1 polymer ?
#
loop_
_entity_poly.entity_id
_entity_poly.type
_entity_poly.pdbx_seq_one_letter_code
_entity_poly.pdbx_strand_id
1 'polypeptide(L)'
;MRPCQSGLRQSGLALGGARCYGWRGIRQGGSGMAVTRFTVSLDRRLVRQFDAKIRADRCPTRSKAVGDLIRNSLVQEEWQAGDEVAGAIVMVYDHHKRDLVMTLLEVQHECHHAVLSTQHIHLNHDNCLEIVAVRGRAREIQAVFKRLKAVKGLKHVALAAGTTGLHVS
;
A
#
# COMPACT_ATOMS: atom_id res chain seq x y z
N MET A 1 -13.53 -11.30 56.15
CA MET A 1 -12.50 -11.34 57.21
C MET A 1 -11.29 -12.11 56.67
N ARG A 2 -10.07 -11.56 56.76
CA ARG A 2 -8.82 -12.34 56.69
C ARG A 2 -8.34 -12.60 58.13
N PRO A 3 -7.39 -13.51 58.46
CA PRO A 3 -6.66 -14.54 57.70
C PRO A 3 -6.57 -15.92 58.44
N CYS A 4 -5.93 -16.96 57.87
CA CYS A 4 -4.93 -17.80 58.59
C CYS A 4 -4.18 -18.74 57.60
N GLN A 5 -2.91 -18.99 57.92
CA GLN A 5 -1.86 -19.52 57.06
C GLN A 5 -1.70 -21.05 57.18
N SER A 6 -1.25 -21.69 56.10
CA SER A 6 -0.22 -22.74 56.10
C SER A 6 0.27 -22.82 54.63
N GLY A 7 1.54 -22.73 54.27
CA GLY A 7 2.80 -22.94 54.96
C GLY A 7 3.56 -23.94 54.11
N LEU A 8 4.63 -23.52 53.42
CA LEU A 8 5.78 -24.37 53.10
C LEU A 8 6.90 -23.56 52.43
N ARG A 9 8.09 -23.96 52.83
CA ARG A 9 9.38 -23.27 52.72
C ARG A 9 9.93 -23.22 51.31
N GLN A 10 10.72 -22.17 51.14
CA GLN A 10 11.80 -21.95 50.17
C GLN A 10 12.45 -23.24 49.64
N SER A 11 12.51 -23.34 48.31
CA SER A 11 13.68 -23.86 47.61
C SER A 11 14.10 -22.80 46.60
N GLY A 12 15.31 -22.29 46.77
CA GLY A 12 15.92 -21.36 45.82
C GLY A 12 16.32 -22.12 44.58
N LEU A 13 16.04 -21.56 43.41
CA LEU A 13 16.71 -21.91 42.16
C LEU A 13 16.77 -20.65 41.29
N ALA A 14 18.01 -20.19 41.15
CA ALA A 14 18.61 -19.47 40.03
C ALA A 14 17.73 -18.53 39.19
N LEU A 15 18.11 -17.24 39.24
CA LEU A 15 17.85 -16.24 38.22
C LEU A 15 18.21 -16.78 36.82
N GLY A 16 17.22 -17.32 36.12
CA GLY A 16 17.30 -17.63 34.71
C GLY A 16 17.18 -16.34 33.90
N GLY A 17 18.33 -15.78 33.51
CA GLY A 17 18.40 -14.67 32.58
C GLY A 17 17.63 -14.99 31.31
N ALA A 18 16.58 -14.21 31.06
CA ALA A 18 15.91 -14.18 29.78
C ALA A 18 16.93 -13.74 28.73
N ARG A 19 17.37 -14.70 27.91
CA ARG A 19 18.20 -14.45 26.74
C ARG A 19 17.35 -13.62 25.78
N CYS A 20 17.52 -12.31 25.81
CA CYS A 20 17.20 -11.46 24.67
C CYS A 20 18.05 -11.97 23.51
N TYR A 21 17.45 -12.77 22.62
CA TYR A 21 18.11 -13.17 21.39
C TYR A 21 18.50 -11.91 20.63
N GLY A 22 19.79 -11.79 20.42
CA GLY A 22 20.45 -10.56 20.01
C GLY A 22 19.89 -10.04 18.69
N TRP A 23 19.28 -8.87 18.75
CA TRP A 23 19.36 -7.89 17.67
C TRP A 23 20.79 -7.35 17.66
N ARG A 24 21.69 -8.15 17.08
CA ARG A 24 23.06 -7.73 16.80
C ARG A 24 22.94 -6.61 15.77
N GLY A 25 23.27 -5.39 16.20
CA GLY A 25 23.14 -4.18 15.41
C GLY A 25 23.74 -4.33 14.02
N ILE A 26 22.88 -4.30 13.01
CA ILE A 26 23.27 -3.91 11.67
C ILE A 26 23.51 -2.41 11.77
N ARG A 27 24.78 -2.01 11.84
CA ARG A 27 25.16 -0.65 11.44
C ARG A 27 24.70 -0.53 10.00
N GLN A 28 23.59 0.16 9.77
CA GLN A 28 23.23 0.55 8.42
C GLN A 28 24.32 1.50 7.96
N GLY A 29 25.25 0.99 7.15
CA GLY A 29 26.06 1.82 6.29
C GLY A 29 25.07 2.59 5.43
N GLY A 30 24.95 3.89 5.68
CA GLY A 30 24.13 4.78 4.87
C GLY A 30 24.70 4.80 3.46
N SER A 31 24.15 3.97 2.58
CA SER A 31 24.25 4.21 1.14
C SER A 31 23.38 5.43 0.87
N GLY A 32 23.93 6.63 1.10
CA GLY A 32 23.33 7.86 0.63
C GLY A 32 23.19 7.73 -0.88
N MET A 33 21.96 7.53 -1.35
CA MET A 33 21.62 7.44 -2.77
C MET A 33 22.30 8.60 -3.51
N ALA A 34 23.21 8.28 -4.43
CA ALA A 34 23.95 9.28 -5.18
C ALA A 34 22.98 10.13 -6.01
N VAL A 35 22.82 11.40 -5.65
CA VAL A 35 21.97 12.33 -6.40
C VAL A 35 22.74 12.84 -7.61
N THR A 36 22.19 12.62 -8.80
CA THR A 36 22.77 13.14 -10.06
C THR A 36 22.08 14.43 -10.47
N ARG A 37 22.88 15.45 -10.82
CA ARG A 37 22.38 16.73 -11.33
C ARG A 37 22.41 16.73 -12.85
N PHE A 38 21.27 17.03 -13.47
CA PHE A 38 21.16 17.26 -14.91
C PHE A 38 20.37 18.56 -15.17
N THR A 39 20.55 19.13 -16.36
CA THR A 39 19.88 20.36 -16.80
C THR A 39 18.92 20.03 -17.94
N VAL A 40 17.70 20.58 -17.89
CA VAL A 40 16.69 20.44 -18.95
C VAL A 40 16.26 21.80 -19.46
N SER A 41 16.01 21.88 -20.77
CA SER A 41 15.46 23.08 -21.42
C SER A 41 13.97 22.86 -21.66
N LEU A 42 13.13 23.79 -21.19
CA LEU A 42 11.67 23.72 -21.31
C LEU A 42 11.12 25.09 -21.72
N ASP A 43 9.97 25.09 -22.38
CA ASP A 43 9.27 26.33 -22.73
C ASP A 43 8.94 27.17 -21.49
N ARG A 44 9.07 28.50 -21.62
CA ARG A 44 8.91 29.43 -20.50
C ARG A 44 7.49 29.41 -19.92
N ARG A 45 6.47 29.21 -20.76
CA ARG A 45 5.08 29.11 -20.30
C ARG A 45 4.87 27.81 -19.53
N LEU A 46 5.44 26.71 -20.00
CA LEU A 46 5.36 25.41 -19.31
C LEU A 46 5.99 25.48 -17.92
N VAL A 47 7.18 26.06 -17.79
CA VAL A 47 7.84 26.25 -16.48
C VAL A 47 6.97 27.08 -15.53
N ARG A 48 6.33 28.15 -16.01
CA ARG A 48 5.41 28.95 -15.18
C ARG A 48 4.19 28.17 -14.71
N GLN A 49 3.60 27.35 -15.58
CA GLN A 49 2.47 26.49 -15.22
C GLN A 49 2.88 25.44 -14.18
N PHE A 50 4.04 24.82 -14.38
CA PHE A 50 4.61 23.86 -13.43
C PHE A 50 4.87 24.51 -12.06
N ASP A 51 5.49 25.69 -12.03
CA ASP A 51 5.76 26.43 -10.80
C ASP A 51 4.49 26.85 -10.05
N ALA A 52 3.41 27.17 -10.77
CA ALA A 52 2.11 27.45 -10.16
C ALA A 52 1.54 26.18 -9.52
N LYS A 53 1.59 25.05 -10.23
CA LYS A 53 1.12 23.75 -9.74
C LYS A 53 1.88 23.30 -8.48
N ILE A 54 3.20 23.28 -8.51
CA ILE A 54 4.00 22.79 -7.37
C ILE A 54 3.80 23.65 -6.11
N ARG A 55 3.54 24.96 -6.27
CA ARG A 55 3.22 25.85 -5.15
C ARG A 55 1.85 25.55 -4.56
N ALA A 56 0.83 25.31 -5.40
CA ALA A 56 -0.49 24.90 -4.94
C ALA A 56 -0.44 23.55 -4.21
N ASP A 57 0.36 22.60 -4.73
CA ASP A 57 0.57 21.27 -4.15
C ASP A 57 1.50 21.28 -2.92
N ARG A 58 2.02 22.45 -2.51
CA ARG A 58 3.00 22.63 -1.41
C ARG A 58 4.24 21.73 -1.54
N CYS A 59 4.69 21.46 -2.76
CA CYS A 59 5.86 20.65 -3.00
C CYS A 59 7.14 21.44 -2.63
N PRO A 60 8.07 20.88 -1.83
CA PRO A 60 9.19 21.63 -1.27
C PRO A 60 10.21 22.10 -2.30
N THR A 61 10.43 21.35 -3.39
CA THR A 61 11.41 21.72 -4.42
C THR A 61 10.96 21.29 -5.82
N ARG A 62 11.42 22.01 -6.84
CA ARG A 62 11.26 21.61 -8.24
C ARG A 62 11.86 20.23 -8.49
N SER A 63 13.04 19.94 -7.94
CA SER A 63 13.71 18.65 -8.12
C SER A 63 12.88 17.48 -7.58
N LYS A 64 12.21 17.65 -6.42
CA LYS A 64 11.27 16.65 -5.92
C LYS A 64 10.08 16.48 -6.87
N ALA A 65 9.46 17.59 -7.29
CA ALA A 65 8.30 17.53 -8.18
C ALA A 65 8.63 16.85 -9.53
N VAL A 66 9.80 17.15 -10.12
CA VAL A 66 10.28 16.48 -11.33
C VAL A 66 10.57 15.01 -11.06
N GLY A 67 11.23 14.67 -9.95
CA GLY A 67 11.48 13.28 -9.56
C GLY A 67 10.19 12.48 -9.37
N ASP A 68 9.18 13.06 -8.73
CA ASP A 68 7.88 12.43 -8.52
C ASP A 68 7.13 12.25 -9.87
N LEU A 69 7.22 13.22 -10.79
CA LEU A 69 6.70 13.08 -12.16
C LEU A 69 7.39 11.93 -12.92
N ILE A 70 8.72 11.86 -12.86
CA ILE A 70 9.51 10.81 -13.51
C ILE A 70 9.14 9.44 -12.94
N ARG A 71 9.14 9.29 -11.60
CA ARG A 71 8.73 8.05 -10.94
C ARG A 71 7.33 7.62 -11.35
N ASN A 72 6.36 8.55 -11.35
CA ASN A 72 5.00 8.23 -11.76
C ASN A 72 4.95 7.74 -13.21
N SER A 73 5.74 8.33 -14.12
CA SER A 73 5.86 7.85 -15.51
C SER A 73 6.41 6.43 -15.56
N LEU A 74 7.51 6.15 -14.84
CA LEU A 74 8.13 4.83 -14.81
C LEU A 74 7.20 3.76 -14.23
N VAL A 75 6.42 4.08 -13.19
CA VAL A 75 5.39 3.17 -12.68
C VAL A 75 4.36 2.87 -13.78
N GLN A 76 3.91 3.86 -14.55
CA GLN A 76 2.98 3.58 -15.65
C GLN A 76 3.61 2.71 -16.74
N GLU A 77 4.91 2.87 -17.01
CA GLU A 77 5.65 2.03 -17.95
C GLU A 77 5.72 0.57 -17.48
N GLU A 78 6.01 0.29 -16.20
CA GLU A 78 5.98 -1.08 -15.63
C GLU A 78 4.60 -1.75 -15.88
N TRP A 79 3.52 -0.99 -15.68
CA TRP A 79 2.16 -1.47 -15.89
C TRP A 79 1.85 -1.74 -17.37
N GLN A 80 2.39 -0.93 -18.28
CA GLN A 80 2.21 -1.10 -19.73
C GLN A 80 3.08 -2.24 -20.28
N ALA A 81 4.28 -2.41 -19.76
CA ALA A 81 5.21 -3.48 -20.13
C ALA A 81 4.71 -4.88 -19.71
N GLY A 82 3.78 -4.94 -18.74
CA GLY A 82 3.27 -6.20 -18.21
C GLY A 82 4.16 -6.80 -17.14
N ASP A 83 4.96 -5.97 -16.46
CA ASP A 83 5.86 -6.40 -15.39
C ASP A 83 5.09 -6.86 -14.15
N GLU A 84 5.84 -7.39 -13.19
CA GLU A 84 5.31 -7.67 -11.86
C GLU A 84 5.18 -6.35 -11.08
N VAL A 85 3.94 -5.97 -10.80
CA VAL A 85 3.57 -4.69 -10.20
C VAL A 85 2.76 -4.92 -8.92
N ALA A 86 2.58 -3.85 -8.15
CA ALA A 86 1.71 -3.84 -6.98
C ALA A 86 0.68 -2.70 -7.09
N GLY A 87 -0.42 -2.79 -6.36
CA GLY A 87 -1.44 -1.73 -6.37
C GLY A 87 -2.49 -1.92 -5.30
N ALA A 88 -3.50 -1.05 -5.34
CA ALA A 88 -4.67 -1.14 -4.47
C ALA A 88 -5.95 -0.90 -5.26
N ILE A 89 -6.94 -1.77 -5.08
CA ILE A 89 -8.29 -1.58 -5.60
C ILE A 89 -9.16 -1.04 -4.49
N VAL A 90 -9.72 0.14 -4.68
CA VAL A 90 -10.57 0.81 -3.71
C VAL A 90 -12.01 0.75 -4.19
N MET A 91 -12.92 0.25 -3.34
CA MET A 91 -14.34 0.08 -3.63
C MET A 91 -15.19 0.74 -2.55
N VAL A 92 -16.30 1.36 -2.94
CA VAL A 92 -17.35 1.82 -2.01
C VAL A 92 -18.65 1.16 -2.39
N TYR A 93 -19.34 0.56 -1.43
CA TYR A 93 -20.63 -0.08 -1.68
C TYR A 93 -21.54 -0.06 -0.46
N ASP A 94 -22.80 -0.40 -0.71
CA ASP A 94 -23.83 -0.55 0.30
C ASP A 94 -23.92 -2.03 0.71
N HIS A 95 -23.64 -2.35 1.97
CA HIS A 95 -23.59 -3.75 2.42
C HIS A 95 -24.98 -4.36 2.67
N HIS A 96 -26.04 -3.57 2.66
CA HIS A 96 -27.42 -4.07 2.70
C HIS A 96 -27.90 -4.59 1.33
N LYS A 97 -27.16 -4.29 0.24
CA LYS A 97 -27.47 -4.86 -1.08
C LYS A 97 -27.22 -6.36 -1.07
N ARG A 98 -28.31 -7.11 -1.24
CA ARG A 98 -28.28 -8.58 -1.35
C ARG A 98 -27.25 -9.03 -2.38
N ASP A 99 -26.55 -10.10 -2.02
CA ASP A 99 -25.56 -10.83 -2.82
C ASP A 99 -24.32 -10.03 -3.25
N LEU A 100 -24.26 -8.72 -3.02
CA LEU A 100 -23.11 -7.89 -3.42
C LEU A 100 -21.83 -8.32 -2.69
N VAL A 101 -21.89 -8.44 -1.37
CA VAL A 101 -20.74 -8.83 -0.55
C VAL A 101 -20.25 -10.23 -0.94
N MET A 102 -21.18 -11.19 -1.12
CA MET A 102 -20.85 -12.54 -1.55
C MET A 102 -20.21 -12.57 -2.93
N THR A 103 -20.76 -11.83 -3.90
CA THR A 103 -20.19 -11.71 -5.26
C THR A 103 -18.78 -11.12 -5.22
N LEU A 104 -18.54 -10.10 -4.40
CA LEU A 104 -17.21 -9.49 -4.24
C LEU A 104 -16.21 -10.48 -3.63
N LEU A 105 -16.64 -11.24 -2.61
CA LEU A 105 -15.82 -12.28 -1.99
C LEU A 105 -15.47 -13.40 -2.98
N GLU A 106 -16.44 -13.88 -3.78
CA GLU A 106 -16.20 -14.90 -4.80
C GLU A 106 -15.16 -14.45 -5.83
N VAL A 107 -15.28 -13.23 -6.36
CA VAL A 107 -14.30 -12.67 -7.30
C VAL A 107 -12.91 -12.60 -6.67
N GLN A 108 -12.81 -12.18 -5.41
CA GLN A 108 -11.53 -12.11 -4.70
C GLN A 108 -10.93 -13.50 -4.44
N HIS A 109 -11.74 -14.48 -4.05
CA HIS A 109 -11.31 -15.86 -3.84
C HIS A 109 -10.78 -16.51 -5.12
N GLU A 110 -11.44 -16.32 -6.25
CA GLU A 110 -10.95 -16.82 -7.54
C GLU A 110 -9.63 -16.15 -7.94
N CYS A 111 -9.42 -14.90 -7.53
CA CYS A 111 -8.23 -14.10 -7.84
C CYS A 111 -7.18 -14.12 -6.71
N HIS A 112 -7.23 -15.09 -5.80
CA HIS A 112 -6.38 -15.15 -4.60
C HIS A 112 -4.87 -15.08 -4.87
N HIS A 113 -4.40 -15.51 -6.05
CA HIS A 113 -2.99 -15.45 -6.43
C HIS A 113 -2.48 -14.01 -6.60
N ALA A 114 -3.36 -13.06 -6.92
CA ALA A 114 -3.02 -11.66 -7.11
C ALA A 114 -3.44 -10.77 -5.92
N VAL A 115 -4.32 -11.26 -5.04
CA VAL A 115 -4.82 -10.54 -3.86
C VAL A 115 -3.94 -10.86 -2.65
N LEU A 116 -3.30 -9.83 -2.08
CA LEU A 116 -2.47 -9.98 -0.89
C LEU A 116 -3.28 -9.87 0.40
N SER A 117 -4.20 -8.90 0.46
CA SER A 117 -5.06 -8.66 1.61
C SER A 117 -6.21 -7.74 1.24
N THR A 118 -7.25 -7.78 2.07
CA THR A 118 -8.43 -6.92 1.95
C THR A 118 -8.68 -6.25 3.30
N GLN A 119 -8.87 -4.93 3.28
CA GLN A 119 -9.32 -4.16 4.44
C GLN A 119 -10.74 -3.66 4.18
N HIS A 120 -11.64 -3.95 5.11
CA HIS A 120 -13.04 -3.49 5.07
C HIS A 120 -13.28 -2.48 6.20
N ILE A 121 -13.83 -1.33 5.84
CA ILE A 121 -14.11 -0.23 6.76
C ILE A 121 -15.58 0.17 6.64
N HIS A 122 -16.32 0.11 7.75
CA HIS A 122 -17.66 0.70 7.82
C HIS A 122 -17.55 2.22 7.84
N LEU A 123 -18.05 2.89 6.80
CA LEU A 123 -18.12 4.35 6.73
C LEU A 123 -19.32 4.89 7.50
N ASN A 124 -20.43 4.15 7.47
CA ASN A 124 -21.67 4.41 8.21
C ASN A 124 -22.54 3.15 8.23
N HIS A 125 -23.82 3.29 8.62
CA HIS A 125 -24.75 2.17 8.73
C HIS A 125 -24.96 1.39 7.44
N ASP A 126 -24.86 2.02 6.27
CA ASP A 126 -25.12 1.34 4.99
C ASP A 126 -23.83 1.11 4.19
N ASN A 127 -22.86 2.02 4.30
CA ASN A 127 -21.73 2.10 3.38
C ASN A 127 -20.45 1.52 3.95
N CYS A 128 -19.77 0.76 3.11
CA CYS A 128 -18.45 0.25 3.38
C CYS A 128 -17.45 0.75 2.33
N LEU A 129 -16.24 1.05 2.80
CA LEU A 129 -15.05 1.23 1.98
C LEU A 129 -14.24 -0.05 2.07
N GLU A 130 -13.81 -0.58 0.94
CA GLU A 130 -12.96 -1.75 0.88
C GLU A 130 -11.71 -1.47 0.06
N ILE A 131 -10.55 -1.88 0.57
CA ILE A 131 -9.25 -1.70 -0.06
C ILE A 131 -8.62 -3.09 -0.23
N VAL A 132 -8.40 -3.50 -1.47
CA VAL A 132 -7.76 -4.78 -1.82
C VAL A 132 -6.33 -4.50 -2.27
N ALA A 133 -5.35 -4.90 -1.47
CA ALA A 133 -3.95 -4.86 -1.86
C ALA A 133 -3.65 -5.99 -2.85
N VAL A 134 -3.00 -5.67 -3.97
CA VAL A 134 -2.75 -6.62 -5.06
C VAL A 134 -1.29 -6.59 -5.50
N ARG A 135 -0.79 -7.74 -5.94
CA ARG A 135 0.54 -7.90 -6.55
C ARG A 135 0.51 -9.04 -7.57
N GLY A 136 1.17 -8.86 -8.70
CA GLY A 136 1.23 -9.85 -9.77
C GLY A 136 1.55 -9.20 -11.11
N ARG A 137 1.35 -9.93 -12.21
CA ARG A 137 1.51 -9.33 -13.55
C ARG A 137 0.47 -8.23 -13.74
N ALA A 138 0.85 -7.11 -14.36
CA ALA A 138 -0.08 -5.99 -14.56
C ALA A 138 -1.39 -6.41 -15.25
N ARG A 139 -1.31 -7.32 -16.24
CA ARG A 139 -2.49 -7.88 -16.93
C ARG A 139 -3.43 -8.66 -16.00
N GLU A 140 -2.89 -9.39 -15.03
CA GLU A 140 -3.66 -10.19 -14.08
C GLU A 140 -4.39 -9.26 -13.12
N ILE A 141 -3.68 -8.26 -12.56
CA ILE A 141 -4.31 -7.25 -11.70
C ILE A 141 -5.40 -6.47 -12.46
N GLN A 142 -5.15 -6.09 -13.72
CA GLN A 142 -6.17 -5.45 -14.54
C GLN A 142 -7.39 -6.37 -14.77
N ALA A 143 -7.19 -7.69 -14.90
CA ALA A 143 -8.30 -8.63 -15.00
C ALA A 143 -9.11 -8.67 -13.69
N VAL A 144 -8.44 -8.76 -12.52
CA VAL A 144 -9.11 -8.67 -11.20
C VAL A 144 -9.93 -7.38 -11.10
N PHE A 145 -9.32 -6.24 -11.41
CA PHE A 145 -9.99 -4.95 -11.38
C PHE A 145 -11.21 -4.88 -12.30
N LYS A 146 -11.09 -5.38 -13.54
CA LYS A 146 -12.23 -5.43 -14.49
C LYS A 146 -13.37 -6.30 -13.99
N ARG A 147 -13.05 -7.45 -13.38
CA ARG A 147 -14.05 -8.35 -12.78
C ARG A 147 -14.79 -7.68 -11.62
N LEU A 148 -14.05 -7.07 -10.68
CA LEU A 148 -14.65 -6.32 -9.56
C LEU A 148 -15.49 -5.15 -10.06
N LYS A 149 -14.98 -4.39 -11.03
CA LYS A 149 -15.70 -3.25 -11.62
C LYS A 149 -17.01 -3.65 -12.32
N ALA A 150 -17.10 -4.87 -12.84
CA ALA A 150 -18.32 -5.38 -13.47
C ALA A 150 -19.41 -5.78 -12.46
N VAL A 151 -19.07 -5.92 -11.18
CA VAL A 151 -20.05 -6.25 -10.13
C VAL A 151 -21.03 -5.09 -9.96
N LYS A 152 -22.32 -5.39 -10.17
CA LYS A 152 -23.39 -4.41 -10.02
C LYS A 152 -23.58 -4.04 -8.55
N GLY A 153 -23.78 -2.76 -8.27
CA GLY A 153 -24.12 -2.28 -6.94
C GLY A 153 -23.01 -1.50 -6.24
N LEU A 154 -21.78 -1.55 -6.76
CA LEU A 154 -20.68 -0.66 -6.37
C LEU A 154 -21.06 0.81 -6.61
N LYS A 155 -20.81 1.66 -5.62
CA LYS A 155 -20.94 3.12 -5.71
C LYS A 155 -19.66 3.75 -6.29
N HIS A 156 -18.50 3.16 -6.00
CA HIS A 156 -17.21 3.58 -6.53
C HIS A 156 -16.28 2.38 -6.67
N VAL A 157 -15.39 2.42 -7.67
CA VAL A 157 -14.30 1.47 -7.85
C VAL A 157 -13.14 2.15 -8.59
N ALA A 158 -11.93 2.08 -8.03
CA ALA A 158 -10.72 2.65 -8.61
C ALA A 158 -9.53 1.73 -8.39
N LEU A 159 -8.56 1.79 -9.30
CA LEU A 159 -7.29 1.11 -9.19
C LEU A 159 -6.19 2.16 -9.02
N ALA A 160 -5.53 2.12 -7.88
CA ALA A 160 -4.28 2.85 -7.64
C ALA A 160 -3.12 1.97 -8.09
N ALA A 161 -2.52 2.31 -9.22
CA ALA A 161 -1.31 1.67 -9.73
C ALA A 161 -0.10 2.05 -8.87
N GLY A 162 0.68 1.04 -8.47
CA GLY A 162 1.93 1.20 -7.74
C GLY A 162 3.05 0.36 -8.36
N THR A 163 4.16 0.27 -7.66
CA THR A 163 5.33 -0.53 -8.07
C THR A 163 5.71 -1.48 -6.95
N THR A 164 6.41 -2.56 -7.30
CA THR A 164 7.09 -3.40 -6.30
C THR A 164 8.32 -2.72 -5.71
N GLY A 165 8.77 -1.61 -6.30
CA GLY A 165 9.95 -0.86 -5.88
C GLY A 165 11.27 -1.50 -6.34
N LEU A 166 11.21 -2.53 -7.19
CA LEU A 166 12.40 -3.23 -7.70
C LEU A 166 13.12 -2.44 -8.79
N HIS A 167 12.38 -1.72 -9.65
CA HIS A 167 12.94 -1.00 -10.80
C HIS A 167 12.79 0.54 -10.69
N VAL A 168 11.95 1.02 -9.77
CA VAL A 168 11.70 2.45 -9.54
C VAL A 168 12.13 2.85 -8.13
N SER A 169 13.10 3.77 -8.03
CA SER A 169 13.69 4.26 -6.77
C SER A 169 13.20 5.65 -6.33
#